data_AF-A0A7J8UDI1-F1
#
_entry.id   AF-A0A7J8UDI1-F1
#
_cell.length_a   1.000
_cell.length_b   1.000
_cell.length_c   1.000
_cell.angle_alpha   90.00
_cell.angle_beta   90.00
_cell.angle_gamma   90.00
#
_symmetry.space_group_name_H-M   'P 1'
#
loop_
_entity.id
_entity.type
_entity.pdbx_description
1 polymer ?
#
loop_
_entity_poly.entity_id
_entity_poly.type
_entity_poly.pdbx_seq_one_letter_code
_entity_poly.pdbx_strand_id
1 'polypeptide(L)' 'SGFKAGYLNELKIMLEKVLPHAMLKAKPNLESRIRTLKRDWAIVYDMLSGKDNSGFGWDEYR' A
#
# COMPACT_ATOMS: atom_id res chain seq x y z
N SER A 1 13.19 7.20 1.94
CA SER A 1 11.93 6.75 2.57
C SER A 1 11.82 7.41 3.94
N GLY A 2 10.78 8.19 4.21
CA GLY A 2 10.62 8.93 5.48
C GLY A 2 10.28 8.09 6.71
N PHE A 3 10.57 6.79 6.70
CA PHE A 3 10.26 5.89 7.82
C PHE A 3 11.47 5.73 8.72
N LYS A 4 11.22 5.56 10.03
CA LYS A 4 12.26 5.22 11.01
C LYS A 4 12.95 3.91 10.63
N ALA A 5 14.23 3.81 10.97
CA ALA A 5 14.98 2.57 10.84
C ALA A 5 14.26 1.45 11.61
N GLY A 6 14.18 0.25 11.01
CA GLY A 6 13.53 -0.91 11.61
C GLY A 6 12.02 -1.05 11.33
N TYR A 7 11.34 -0.09 10.67
CA TYR A 7 9.89 -0.18 10.45
C TYR A 7 9.42 -1.46 9.74
N LEU A 8 10.25 -2.03 8.84
CA LEU A 8 9.94 -3.30 8.17
C LEU A 8 9.86 -4.48 9.15
N ASN A 9 10.67 -4.47 10.22
CA ASN A 9 10.63 -5.50 11.25
C ASN A 9 9.38 -5.36 12.10
N GLU A 10 8.99 -4.14 12.48
CA GLU A 10 7.74 -3.89 13.18
C GLU A 10 6.52 -4.35 12.35
N LEU A 11 6.52 -4.03 11.06
CA LEU A 11 5.50 -4.52 10.13
C LEU A 11 5.47 -6.04 10.04
N LYS A 12 6.63 -6.68 10.00
CA LYS A 12 6.72 -8.15 10.02
C LYS A 12 6.06 -8.71 11.29
N ILE A 13 6.35 -8.14 12.45
CA ILE A 13 5.76 -8.56 13.74
C ILE A 13 4.23 -8.38 13.72
N MET A 14 3.74 -7.25 13.23
CA MET A 14 2.30 -7.00 13.11
C MET A 14 1.63 -7.97 12.14
N LEU A 15 2.23 -8.25 10.99
CA LEU A 15 1.69 -9.21 10.03
C LEU A 15 1.66 -10.62 10.60
N GLU A 16 2.67 -11.07 11.33
CA GLU A 16 2.66 -12.41 11.95
C GLU A 16 1.53 -12.55 12.99
N LYS A 17 1.15 -11.46 13.65
CA LYS A 17 0.00 -11.46 14.59
C LYS A 17 -1.34 -11.56 13.87
N VAL A 18 -1.50 -10.87 12.73
CA VAL A 18 -2.77 -10.82 11.98
C VAL A 18 -2.92 -12.02 11.04
N LEU A 19 -1.80 -12.50 10.49
CA LEU A 19 -1.68 -13.60 9.54
C LEU A 19 -0.56 -14.54 10.01
N PRO A 20 -0.82 -15.32 11.08
CA PRO A 20 0.16 -16.28 11.57
C PRO A 20 0.49 -17.30 10.48
N HIS A 21 1.76 -17.72 10.42
CA HIS A 21 2.27 -18.67 9.43
C HIS A 21 2.35 -18.16 7.99
N ALA A 22 2.19 -16.86 7.74
CA ALA A 22 2.38 -16.29 6.41
C ALA A 22 3.85 -16.42 5.91
N MET A 23 4.80 -16.73 6.80
CA MET A 23 6.23 -16.93 6.49
C MET A 23 6.87 -15.75 5.72
N LEU A 24 6.36 -14.54 5.92
CA LEU A 24 6.83 -13.35 5.20
C LEU A 24 8.12 -12.82 5.83
N LYS A 25 9.16 -12.63 5.01
CA LYS A 25 10.39 -11.96 5.45
C LYS A 25 10.28 -10.44 5.26
N ALA A 26 10.81 -9.68 6.21
CA ALA A 26 10.92 -8.22 6.12
C ALA A 26 11.62 -7.78 4.81
N LYS A 27 12.69 -8.50 4.45
CA LYS A 27 13.32 -8.43 3.14
C LYS A 27 13.47 -9.85 2.55
N PRO A 28 13.26 -10.05 1.24
CA PRO A 28 12.81 -9.06 0.25
C PRO A 28 11.28 -8.90 0.15
N ASN A 29 10.50 -9.77 0.81
CA ASN A 29 9.06 -9.93 0.51
C ASN A 29 8.20 -8.71 0.90
N LEU A 30 8.34 -8.19 2.11
CA LEU A 30 7.56 -7.04 2.57
C LEU A 30 7.97 -5.75 1.84
N GLU A 31 9.28 -5.56 1.63
CA GLU A 31 9.80 -4.41 0.88
C GLU A 31 9.26 -4.34 -0.55
N SER A 32 9.24 -5.46 -1.29
CA SER A 32 8.71 -5.50 -2.65
C SER A 32 7.21 -5.23 -2.68
N ARG A 33 6.44 -5.83 -1.76
CA ARG A 33 4.99 -5.61 -1.67
C ARG A 33 4.64 -4.16 -1.37
N ILE A 34 5.34 -3.53 -0.43
CA ILE A 34 5.11 -2.10 -0.10
C ILE A 34 5.46 -1.20 -1.29
N ARG A 35 6.51 -1.54 -2.05
CA ARG A 35 6.85 -0.79 -3.26
C ARG A 35 5.75 -0.88 -4.32
N THR A 36 5.23 -2.09 -4.56
CA THR A 36 4.10 -2.30 -5.47
C THR A 36 2.86 -1.54 -5.00
N LEU A 37 2.47 -1.69 -3.72
CA LEU A 37 1.31 -0.99 -3.15
C LEU A 37 1.41 0.53 -3.27
N LYS A 38 2.60 1.11 -3.04
CA LYS A 38 2.79 2.56 -3.21
C LYS A 38 2.61 3.01 -4.65
N ARG A 39 3.06 2.21 -5.61
CA ARG A 39 2.92 2.51 -7.03
C ARG A 39 1.44 2.44 -7.44
N ASP A 40 0.77 1.35 -7.08
CA ASP A 40 -0.62 1.14 -7.44
C ASP A 40 -1.52 2.19 -6.77
N TRP A 41 -1.24 2.51 -5.50
CA TRP A 41 -1.94 3.60 -4.81
C TRP A 41 -1.75 4.95 -5.49
N ALA A 42 -0.54 5.29 -5.93
CA ALA A 42 -0.30 6.55 -6.65
C ALA A 42 -1.14 6.61 -7.94
N ILE A 43 -1.22 5.51 -8.69
CA ILE A 43 -2.04 5.42 -9.91
C ILE A 43 -3.52 5.65 -9.58
N VAL A 44 -4.05 4.95 -8.58
CA VAL A 44 -5.45 5.10 -8.16
C VAL A 44 -5.72 6.52 -7.64
N TYR A 45 -4.80 7.08 -6.86
CA TYR A 45 -4.92 8.43 -6.35
C TYR A 45 -4.96 9.48 -7.47
N ASP A 46 -4.09 9.34 -8.48
CA ASP A 46 -4.07 10.20 -9.66
C ASP A 46 -5.38 10.08 -10.45
N MET A 47 -5.90 8.86 -10.60
CA MET A 47 -7.21 8.60 -11.24
C MET A 47 -8.40 9.19 -10.47
N LEU A 48 -8.30 9.35 -9.13
CA LEU A 48 -9.38 9.89 -8.29
C LEU A 48 -9.26 11.39 -8.04
N SER A 49 -8.04 11.93 -8.04
CA SER A 49 -7.74 13.33 -7.70
C SER A 49 -7.30 14.19 -8.89
N GLY A 50 -7.07 13.58 -10.06
CA GLY A 50 -6.80 14.23 -11.33
C GLY A 50 -7.84 15.29 -11.71
N LYS A 51 -7.35 16.38 -12.31
CA LYS A 51 -8.15 17.56 -12.65
C LYS A 51 -9.26 17.28 -13.69
N ASP A 52 -9.14 16.17 -14.44
CA ASP A 52 -10.00 15.80 -15.56
C ASP A 52 -10.70 14.44 -15.37
N ASN A 53 -11.07 14.08 -14.13
CA ASN A 53 -11.69 12.78 -13.80
C ASN A 53 -13.17 12.64 -14.20
N SER A 54 -13.62 13.35 -15.23
CA SER A 54 -15.03 13.40 -15.66
C SER A 54 -15.59 12.05 -16.15
N GLY A 55 -14.79 10.99 -16.24
CA GLY A 55 -15.22 9.64 -16.59
C GLY A 55 -14.93 8.54 -15.55
N PHE A 56 -14.34 8.88 -14.39
CA PHE A 56 -13.96 7.93 -13.33
C PHE A 56 -14.43 8.35 -11.92
N GLY A 57 -15.37 9.28 -11.84
CA GLY A 57 -16.02 9.66 -10.59
C GLY A 57 -17.07 8.64 -10.15
N TRP A 58 -17.32 8.58 -8.84
CA TRP A 58 -18.57 8.01 -8.35
C TRP A 58 -19.70 8.94 -8.82
N ASP A 59 -20.61 8.46 -9.66
CA ASP A 59 -21.86 9.20 -9.91
C ASP A 59 -22.52 9.42 -8.55
N GLU A 60 -22.62 10.68 -8.12
CA GLU A 60 -23.49 11.03 -7.00
C GLU A 60 -24.91 10.67 -7.43
N TYR A 61 -25.41 9.54 -6.92
CA TYR A 61 -26.83 9.22 -7.03
C TYR A 61 -27.62 10.37 -6.41
N ARG A 62 -28.36 11.08 -7.27
CA ARG A 62 -29.17 12.22 -6.93
C ARG A 62 -30.63 11.94 -7.25
#